data_AF-A0A949U2X9-F1
#
_entry.id   AF-A0A949U2X9-F1
#
_cell.length_a   1.000
_cell.length_b   1.000
_cell.length_c   1.000
_cell.angle_alpha   90.00
_cell.angle_beta   90.00
_cell.angle_gamma   90.00
#
_symmetry.space_group_name_H-M   'P 1'
#
loop_
_entity.id
_entity.type
_entity.pdbx_description
1 polymer ?
#
loop_
_entity_poly.entity_id
_entity_poly.type
_entity_poly.pdbx_seq_one_letter_code
_entity_poly.pdbx_strand_id
1 'polypeptide(L)'
;MRKQKGFSLIELLIVVAIILIIAAIAIPNLLRARIAANESSAVQSIRTINTAQVTYQSQFPNIGYAATLAALGPSGGAAGCTAAPTSATSCLLDFVLSNAKASNAPKSGYYFTDPVVTAAGGINVDYELDGTPAAPN
;
A
#
# COMPACT_ATOMS: atom_id res chain seq x y z
N MET A 1 -7.41 30.93 50.77
CA MET A 1 -6.13 30.29 50.39
C MET A 1 -6.43 28.89 49.85
N ARG A 2 -6.27 28.65 48.54
CA ARG A 2 -6.44 27.33 47.95
C ARG A 2 -5.19 26.50 48.26
N LYS A 3 -5.32 25.41 49.02
CA LYS A 3 -4.23 24.45 49.23
C LYS A 3 -3.92 23.79 47.88
N GLN A 4 -2.80 24.13 47.25
CA GLN A 4 -2.29 23.33 46.14
C GLN A 4 -1.75 22.02 46.71
N LYS A 5 -2.37 20.90 46.34
CA LYS A 5 -1.79 19.57 46.58
C LYS A 5 -0.70 19.37 45.54
N GLY A 6 0.56 19.33 45.97
CA GLY A 6 1.69 18.93 45.12
C GLY A 6 1.70 17.42 44.91
N PHE A 7 2.17 16.98 43.74
CA PHE A 7 2.38 15.59 43.39
C PHE A 7 3.60 15.05 44.15
N SER A 8 3.50 13.87 44.77
CA SER A 8 4.64 13.25 45.46
C SER A 8 5.57 12.55 44.46
N LEU A 9 6.88 12.59 44.71
CA LEU A 9 7.86 11.88 43.87
C LEU A 9 7.59 10.37 43.82
N ILE A 10 7.11 9.78 44.92
CA ILE A 10 6.78 8.35 44.95
C ILE A 10 5.54 8.01 44.11
N GLU A 11 4.56 8.91 44.05
CA GLU A 11 3.37 8.76 43.21
C GLU A 11 3.78 8.74 41.73
N LEU A 12 4.70 9.64 41.34
CA LEU A 12 5.22 9.68 39.98
C LEU A 12 6.04 8.43 39.64
N LEU A 13 6.81 7.90 40.58
CA LEU A 13 7.66 6.72 40.38
C LEU A 13 6.83 5.46 40.10
N ILE A 14 5.77 5.22 40.87
CA ILE A 14 4.89 4.06 40.67
C ILE A 14 4.16 4.15 39.32
N VAL A 15 3.72 5.36 38.93
CA VAL A 15 3.05 5.57 37.64
C VAL A 15 3.98 5.23 36.48
N VAL A 16 5.22 5.70 36.50
CA VAL A 16 6.20 5.38 35.45
C VAL A 16 6.49 3.87 35.43
N ALA A 17 6.64 3.23 36.59
CA ALA A 17 6.90 1.79 36.67
C ALA A 17 5.78 0.96 35.99
N ILE A 18 4.51 1.29 36.23
CA ILE A 18 3.38 0.59 35.61
C ILE A 18 3.32 0.85 34.10
N ILE A 19 3.54 2.10 33.66
CA ILE A 19 3.59 2.44 32.23
C ILE A 19 4.67 1.64 31.51
N LEU A 20 5.85 1.47 32.13
CA LEU A 20 6.95 0.69 31.55
C LEU A 20 6.61 -0.79 31.40
N ILE A 21 5.91 -1.39 32.36
CA ILE A 21 5.45 -2.79 32.26
C ILE A 21 4.44 -2.95 31.11
N ILE A 22 3.48 -2.04 31.00
CA ILE A 22 2.48 -2.06 29.91
C ILE A 22 3.18 -1.87 28.56
N ALA A 23 4.08 -0.89 28.46
CA ALA A 23 4.81 -0.60 27.23
C ALA A 23 5.65 -1.81 26.77
N ALA A 24 6.30 -2.52 27.70
CA ALA A 24 7.13 -3.69 27.38
C ALA A 24 6.34 -4.82 26.69
N ILE A 25 5.06 -5.01 27.04
CA ILE A 25 4.18 -6.02 26.44
C ILE A 25 3.49 -5.47 25.18
N ALA A 26 3.05 -4.22 25.23
CA ALA A 26 2.25 -3.60 24.18
C ALA A 26 3.06 -3.32 22.90
N ILE A 27 4.30 -2.83 23.02
CA ILE A 27 5.16 -2.48 21.88
C ILE A 27 5.41 -3.67 20.94
N PRO A 28 5.91 -4.85 21.40
CA PRO A 28 6.16 -5.97 20.50
C PRO A 28 4.87 -6.50 19.86
N ASN A 29 3.75 -6.50 20.59
CA ASN A 29 2.46 -6.92 20.04
C ASN A 29 1.97 -5.94 18.96
N LEU A 30 2.10 -4.63 19.21
CA LEU A 30 1.74 -3.59 18.24
C LEU A 30 2.56 -3.70 16.95
N LEU A 31 3.87 -3.99 17.05
CA LEU A 31 4.72 -4.18 15.88
C LEU A 31 4.27 -5.37 15.03
N ARG A 32 3.99 -6.53 15.67
CA ARG A 32 3.46 -7.70 14.98
C ARG A 32 2.10 -7.43 14.33
N ALA A 33 1.21 -6.75 15.04
CA ALA A 33 -0.10 -6.37 14.51
C ALA A 33 0.02 -5.45 13.29
N ARG A 34 0.97 -4.50 13.30
CA ARG A 34 1.25 -3.63 12.14
C ARG A 34 1.77 -4.42 10.94
N ILE A 35 2.67 -5.39 11.13
CA ILE A 35 3.18 -6.24 10.04
C ILE A 35 2.02 -7.04 9.41
N ALA A 36 1.21 -7.70 10.22
CA ALA A 36 0.06 -8.45 9.73
C ALA A 36 -0.98 -7.56 9.01
N ALA A 37 -1.21 -6.34 9.51
CA ALA A 37 -2.08 -5.37 8.85
C ALA A 37 -1.53 -4.93 7.48
N ASN A 38 -0.21 -4.73 7.39
CA ASN A 38 0.47 -4.37 6.15
C ASN A 38 0.42 -5.52 5.13
N GLU A 39 0.65 -6.77 5.55
CA GLU A 39 0.51 -7.97 4.71
C GLU A 39 -0.92 -8.10 4.15
N SER A 40 -1.93 -7.94 5.01
CA SER A 40 -3.33 -7.96 4.59
C SER A 40 -3.64 -6.84 3.58
N SER A 41 -3.11 -5.63 3.80
CA SER A 41 -3.21 -4.51 2.86
C SER A 41 -2.55 -4.81 1.52
N ALA A 42 -1.42 -5.52 1.51
CA ALA A 42 -0.73 -5.91 0.29
C ALA A 42 -1.54 -6.92 -0.52
N VAL A 43 -2.06 -7.96 0.12
CA VAL A 43 -2.95 -8.94 -0.53
C VAL A 43 -4.19 -8.26 -1.13
N GLN A 44 -4.80 -7.33 -0.40
CA GLN A 44 -5.93 -6.56 -0.91
C GLN A 44 -5.55 -5.71 -2.11
N SER A 45 -4.37 -5.08 -2.08
CA SER A 45 -3.85 -4.26 -3.18
C SER A 45 -3.63 -5.10 -4.46
N ILE A 46 -3.09 -6.30 -4.33
CA ILE A 46 -2.94 -7.25 -5.46
C ILE A 46 -4.29 -7.62 -6.06
N ARG A 47 -5.30 -7.90 -5.23
CA ARG A 47 -6.67 -8.18 -5.70
C ARG A 47 -7.28 -6.99 -6.45
N THR A 48 -7.05 -5.78 -5.96
CA THR A 48 -7.48 -4.55 -6.63
C THR A 48 -6.79 -4.40 -7.99
N ILE A 49 -5.47 -4.64 -8.06
CA ILE A 49 -4.73 -4.62 -9.33
C ILE A 49 -5.27 -5.69 -10.30
N ASN A 50 -5.54 -6.90 -9.82
CA ASN A 50 -6.11 -7.97 -10.65
C ASN A 50 -7.47 -7.57 -11.25
N THR A 51 -8.36 -7.02 -10.42
CA THR A 51 -9.66 -6.51 -10.90
C THR A 51 -9.48 -5.40 -11.95
N ALA A 52 -8.52 -4.49 -11.72
CA ALA A 52 -8.18 -3.45 -12.69
C ALA A 52 -7.62 -4.02 -13.99
N GLN A 53 -6.80 -5.08 -13.94
CA GLN A 53 -6.25 -5.75 -15.12
C GLN A 53 -7.34 -6.37 -16.00
N VAL A 54 -8.29 -7.10 -15.39
CA VAL A 54 -9.42 -7.68 -16.13
C VAL A 54 -10.28 -6.58 -16.77
N THR A 55 -10.50 -5.49 -16.04
CA THR A 55 -11.24 -4.33 -16.56
C THR A 55 -10.48 -3.65 -17.71
N TYR A 56 -9.17 -3.49 -17.57
CA TYR A 56 -8.30 -2.90 -18.59
C TYR A 56 -8.31 -3.73 -19.88
N GLN A 57 -8.18 -5.05 -19.77
CA GLN A 57 -8.22 -5.96 -20.92
C GLN A 57 -9.56 -5.89 -21.67
N SER A 58 -10.66 -5.69 -20.94
CA SER A 58 -11.99 -5.48 -21.55
C SER A 58 -12.10 -4.12 -22.26
N GLN A 59 -11.42 -3.08 -21.78
CA GLN A 59 -11.41 -1.74 -22.38
C GLN A 59 -10.46 -1.63 -23.57
N PHE A 60 -9.34 -2.34 -23.55
CA PHE A 60 -8.26 -2.27 -24.53
C PHE A 60 -7.92 -3.67 -25.08
N PRO A 61 -8.85 -4.34 -25.78
CA PRO A 61 -8.67 -5.74 -26.22
C PRO A 61 -7.51 -5.94 -27.19
N ASN A 62 -7.13 -4.90 -27.96
CA ASN A 62 -5.99 -4.96 -28.88
C ASN A 62 -4.62 -4.88 -28.17
N ILE A 63 -4.60 -4.57 -26.87
CA ILE A 63 -3.40 -4.56 -26.03
C ILE A 63 -3.40 -5.76 -25.09
N GLY A 64 -4.58 -6.12 -24.56
CA GLY A 64 -4.70 -7.16 -23.54
C GLY A 64 -4.47 -6.59 -22.14
N TYR A 65 -3.75 -7.31 -21.28
CA TYR A 65 -3.40 -6.83 -19.94
C TYR A 65 -2.39 -5.66 -19.97
N ALA A 66 -2.46 -4.79 -18.97
CA ALA A 66 -1.57 -3.66 -18.84
C ALA A 66 -0.17 -4.11 -18.41
N ALA A 67 0.86 -3.69 -19.14
CA ALA A 67 2.26 -4.00 -18.85
C ALA A 67 2.90 -3.11 -17.77
N THR A 68 2.19 -2.09 -17.29
CA THR A 68 2.67 -1.22 -16.21
C THR A 68 1.53 -0.84 -15.26
N LEU A 69 1.85 -0.64 -13.98
CA LEU A 69 0.91 -0.08 -13.00
C LEU A 69 0.51 1.35 -13.35
N ALA A 70 1.38 2.11 -14.03
CA ALA A 70 1.08 3.46 -14.49
C ALA A 70 -0.04 3.46 -15.54
N ALA A 71 -0.09 2.45 -16.42
CA ALA A 71 -1.17 2.27 -17.38
C ALA A 71 -2.53 2.00 -16.72
N LEU A 72 -2.52 1.42 -15.52
CA LEU A 72 -3.72 1.27 -14.69
C LEU A 72 -4.04 2.53 -13.87
N GLY A 73 -3.08 3.42 -13.70
CA GLY A 73 -3.16 4.59 -12.83
C GLY A 73 -3.82 5.83 -13.47
N PRO A 74 -3.86 6.93 -12.71
CA PRO A 74 -4.49 8.17 -13.13
C PRO A 74 -3.64 9.00 -14.10
N SER A 75 -4.29 9.76 -14.98
CA SER A 75 -3.61 10.62 -15.97
C SER A 75 -2.87 11.83 -15.40
N GLY A 76 -3.30 12.34 -14.23
CA GLY A 76 -2.74 13.51 -13.56
C GLY A 76 -1.81 13.18 -12.40
N GLY A 77 -1.36 11.93 -12.25
CA GLY A 77 -0.59 11.49 -11.10
C GLY A 77 -1.35 11.71 -9.79
N ALA A 78 -0.73 12.38 -8.82
CA ALA A 78 -1.35 12.65 -7.51
C ALA A 78 -2.63 13.52 -7.60
N ALA A 79 -2.80 14.27 -8.69
CA ALA A 79 -4.02 15.05 -8.93
C ALA A 79 -5.21 14.18 -9.35
N GLY A 80 -5.00 12.87 -9.58
CA GLY A 80 -6.04 11.94 -10.01
C GLY A 80 -6.30 12.01 -11.51
N CYS A 81 -7.50 11.59 -11.90
CA CYS A 81 -7.90 11.48 -13.31
C CYS A 81 -8.36 12.82 -13.86
N THR A 82 -7.49 13.44 -14.67
CA THR A 82 -7.69 14.78 -15.24
C THR A 82 -8.04 14.75 -16.73
N ALA A 83 -7.93 13.59 -17.37
CA ALA A 83 -8.23 13.37 -18.77
C ALA A 83 -9.04 12.07 -18.95
N ALA A 84 -9.59 11.90 -20.16
CA ALA A 84 -10.29 10.67 -20.52
C ALA A 84 -9.33 9.45 -20.44
N PRO A 85 -9.81 8.28 -19.99
CA PRO A 85 -8.99 7.07 -19.90
C PRO A 85 -8.39 6.70 -21.26
N THR A 86 -7.09 6.41 -21.25
CA THR A 86 -6.35 5.90 -22.41
C THR A 86 -5.64 4.61 -22.04
N SER A 87 -5.12 3.88 -23.03
CA SER A 87 -4.32 2.68 -22.75
C SER A 87 -3.05 2.98 -21.94
N ALA A 88 -2.54 4.22 -21.97
CA ALA A 88 -1.38 4.63 -21.17
C ALA A 88 -1.75 5.10 -19.76
N THR A 89 -3.02 5.46 -19.52
CA THR A 89 -3.56 5.96 -18.24
C THR A 89 -5.06 5.67 -18.17
N SER A 90 -5.42 4.47 -17.72
CA SER A 90 -6.81 3.98 -17.74
C SER A 90 -7.64 4.38 -16.52
N CYS A 91 -7.03 5.03 -15.52
CA CYS A 91 -7.74 5.56 -14.36
C CYS A 91 -8.49 4.50 -13.53
N LEU A 92 -7.99 3.25 -13.52
CA LEU A 92 -8.58 2.12 -12.80
C LEU A 92 -8.02 1.95 -11.39
N LEU A 93 -6.83 2.47 -11.13
CA LEU A 93 -6.18 2.49 -9.82
C LEU A 93 -5.95 3.93 -9.36
N ASP A 94 -5.88 4.13 -8.05
CA ASP A 94 -5.45 5.39 -7.46
C ASP A 94 -3.93 5.62 -7.65
N PHE A 95 -3.49 6.87 -7.46
CA PHE A 95 -2.08 7.24 -7.60
C PHE A 95 -1.16 6.53 -6.60
N VAL A 96 -1.62 6.30 -5.37
CA VAL A 96 -0.80 5.69 -4.33
C VAL A 96 -0.48 4.24 -4.70
N LEU A 97 -1.46 3.47 -5.16
CA LEU A 97 -1.26 2.08 -5.54
C LEU A 97 -0.53 1.95 -6.89
N SER A 98 -0.92 2.71 -7.91
CA SER A 98 -0.25 2.68 -9.23
C SER A 98 1.20 3.18 -9.20
N ASN A 99 1.58 3.94 -8.16
CA ASN A 99 2.93 4.46 -7.98
C ASN A 99 3.69 3.79 -6.82
N ALA A 100 3.13 2.75 -6.18
CA ALA A 100 3.78 2.04 -5.07
C ALA A 100 4.88 1.09 -5.56
N LYS A 101 5.91 1.63 -6.22
CA LYS A 101 7.05 0.90 -6.78
C LYS A 101 8.31 1.12 -5.95
N ALA A 102 9.31 0.25 -6.10
CA ALA A 102 10.59 0.36 -5.37
C ALA A 102 11.33 1.69 -5.60
N SER A 103 11.11 2.35 -6.75
CA SER A 103 11.62 3.70 -7.06
C SER A 103 10.84 4.84 -6.39
N ASN A 104 9.78 4.53 -5.65
CA ASN A 104 8.78 5.47 -5.14
C ASN A 104 8.39 5.11 -3.69
N ALA A 105 7.32 5.74 -3.18
CA ALA A 105 6.84 5.49 -1.82
C ALA A 105 6.02 4.18 -1.76
N PRO A 106 6.24 3.31 -0.77
CA PRO A 106 5.46 2.08 -0.63
C PRO A 106 4.03 2.37 -0.17
N LYS A 107 3.11 1.49 -0.53
CA LYS A 107 1.75 1.48 0.04
C LYS A 107 1.73 0.50 1.19
N SER A 108 1.43 0.99 2.39
CA SER A 108 1.38 0.16 3.61
C SER A 108 2.66 -0.66 3.83
N GLY A 109 3.83 -0.11 3.48
CA GLY A 109 5.11 -0.82 3.63
C GLY A 109 5.41 -1.87 2.55
N TYR A 110 4.64 -1.92 1.46
CA TYR A 110 4.88 -2.81 0.32
C TYR A 110 5.08 -2.04 -0.98
N TYR A 111 5.95 -2.58 -1.83
CA TYR A 111 6.10 -2.23 -3.23
C TYR A 111 5.42 -3.27 -4.11
N PHE A 112 4.96 -2.86 -5.28
CA PHE A 112 4.40 -3.73 -6.31
C PHE A 112 5.19 -3.56 -7.59
N THR A 113 5.53 -4.68 -8.23
CA THR A 113 6.24 -4.68 -9.51
C THR A 113 5.30 -4.27 -10.64
N ASP A 114 5.87 -3.72 -11.72
CA ASP A 114 5.11 -3.64 -12.97
C ASP A 114 4.72 -5.04 -13.43
N PRO A 115 3.51 -5.23 -14.00
CA PRO A 115 3.04 -6.54 -14.40
C PRO A 115 3.95 -7.09 -15.50
N VAL A 116 4.55 -8.25 -15.25
CA VAL A 116 5.36 -8.92 -16.25
C VAL A 116 4.42 -9.65 -17.19
N VAL A 117 4.22 -9.10 -18.38
CA VAL A 117 3.25 -9.63 -19.35
C VAL A 117 3.89 -10.62 -20.31
N THR A 118 3.12 -11.64 -20.69
CA THR A 118 3.45 -12.50 -21.83
C THR A 118 2.53 -12.16 -22.99
N ALA A 119 3.10 -11.90 -24.17
CA ALA A 119 2.34 -11.54 -25.36
C ALA A 119 2.21 -12.70 -26.34
N ALA A 120 1.02 -12.87 -26.92
CA ALA A 120 0.74 -13.77 -28.03
C ALA A 120 0.06 -12.97 -29.15
N GLY A 121 0.62 -13.01 -30.37
CA GLY A 121 0.09 -12.23 -31.50
C GLY A 121 0.11 -10.71 -31.27
N GLY A 122 1.00 -10.20 -30.42
CA GLY A 122 1.08 -8.78 -30.07
C GLY A 122 0.12 -8.30 -28.98
N ILE A 123 -0.66 -9.21 -28.39
CA ILE A 123 -1.60 -8.93 -27.30
C ILE A 123 -1.06 -9.56 -26.01
N ASN A 124 -1.07 -8.83 -24.90
CA ASN A 124 -0.71 -9.31 -23.57
C ASN A 124 -1.80 -10.25 -23.05
N VAL A 125 -1.54 -11.55 -23.05
CA VAL A 125 -2.53 -12.60 -22.74
C VAL A 125 -2.44 -13.11 -21.30
N ASP A 126 -1.33 -12.84 -20.61
CA ASP A 126 -1.13 -13.17 -19.21
C ASP A 126 -0.25 -12.12 -18.54
N TYR A 127 -0.27 -12.07 -17.21
CA TYR A 127 0.59 -11.20 -16.41
C TYR A 127 0.95 -11.82 -15.06
N GLU A 128 2.17 -11.55 -14.61
CA GLU A 128 2.65 -11.82 -13.26
C GLU A 128 2.78 -10.52 -12.48
N LEU A 129 2.45 -10.53 -11.19
CA LEU A 129 2.52 -9.37 -10.31
C LEU A 129 2.97 -9.79 -8.92
N ASP A 130 4.00 -9.12 -8.42
CA ASP A 130 4.57 -9.38 -7.09
C ASP A 130 4.40 -8.19 -6.16
N GLY A 131 4.22 -8.49 -4.87
CA GLY A 131 4.31 -7.53 -3.78
C GLY A 131 5.54 -7.83 -2.93
N THR A 132 6.44 -6.86 -2.76
CA THR A 132 7.65 -6.99 -1.94
C THR A 132 7.63 -6.04 -0.74
N PRO A 133 8.02 -6.49 0.46
CA PRO A 133 8.16 -5.59 1.61
C PRO A 133 9.20 -4.48 1.35
N ALA A 134 8.91 -3.27 1.81
CA ALA A 134 9.76 -2.09 1.58
C ALA A 134 10.97 -1.99 2.52
N ALA A 135 10.95 -2.71 3.63
CA ALA A 135 12.09 -2.89 4.52
C ALA A 135 12.29 -4.39 4.77
N PRO A 136 13.54 -4.88 4.87
CA PRO A 136 13.78 -6.22 5.36
C PRO A 136 13.30 -6.31 6.82
N ASN A 137 12.50 -7.35 7.10
CA ASN A 137 12.02 -7.67 8.44
C ASN A 137 13.15 -7.97 9.42
#